data_AF-A0A2V9VMD5-F1
#
_entry.id   AF-A0A2V9VMD5-F1
#
_cell.length_a   1.000
_cell.length_b   1.000
_cell.length_c   1.000
_cell.angle_alpha   90.00
_cell.angle_beta   90.00
_cell.angle_gamma   90.00
#
_symmetry.space_group_name_H-M   'P 1'
#
loop_
_entity.id
_entity.type
_entity.pdbx_description
1 polymer ?
#
loop_
_entity_poly.entity_id
_entity_poly.type
_entity_poly.pdbx_seq_one_letter_code
_entity_poly.pdbx_strand_id
1 'polypeptide(L)'
;WWFRHKARETSMEPMENEASQSSGLALKETLVDEAESPFDCVAHEEVRARVEEELRKVPEPYRSTVILRDLEEMSYEEIAEVLEISLGTVKSRLTRGREALRRRLSGYIREVGPELGLLSPDESEEGRIARAGDGLEVAS
;
A
#
# COMPACT_ATOMS: atom_id res chain seq x y z
N TRP A 1 57.70 -8.52 53.62
CA TRP A 1 58.26 -7.20 53.29
C TRP A 1 58.09 -7.00 51.79
N TRP A 2 57.02 -6.44 51.24
CA TRP A 2 55.99 -5.51 51.68
C TRP A 2 54.71 -5.90 50.90
N PHE A 3 53.70 -6.52 51.51
CA PHE A 3 52.51 -5.80 51.99
C PHE A 3 52.39 -4.34 51.53
N ARG A 4 51.86 -4.14 50.33
CA ARG A 4 50.92 -3.04 50.07
C ARG A 4 49.77 -3.59 49.24
N HIS A 5 48.89 -4.33 49.91
CA HIS A 5 47.51 -3.87 50.15
C HIS A 5 46.70 -3.91 48.85
N LYS A 6 46.00 -5.02 48.58
CA LYS A 6 44.66 -5.32 49.12
C LYS A 6 43.59 -4.45 48.44
N ALA A 7 42.59 -5.14 47.88
CA ALA A 7 41.42 -4.68 47.13
C ALA A 7 41.74 -4.45 45.64
N ARG A 8 41.05 -5.09 44.69
CA ARG A 8 39.63 -5.43 44.69
C ARG A 8 39.43 -6.77 43.98
N GLU A 9 39.18 -7.81 44.76
CA GLU A 9 38.23 -8.85 44.34
C GLU A 9 36.90 -8.12 44.15
N THR A 10 36.42 -8.00 42.92
CA THR A 10 35.03 -7.64 42.68
C THR A 10 34.22 -8.91 42.88
N SER A 11 33.75 -9.07 44.13
CA SER A 11 32.70 -10.01 44.50
C SER A 11 31.52 -9.85 43.52
N MET A 12 31.12 -10.93 42.86
CA MET A 12 29.82 -10.99 42.19
C MET A 12 28.76 -11.18 43.27
N GLU A 13 28.39 -10.09 43.94
CA GLU A 13 27.19 -10.07 44.78
C GLU A 13 25.96 -10.15 43.85
N PRO A 14 24.96 -11.00 44.16
CA PRO A 14 23.72 -10.98 43.43
C PRO A 14 22.99 -9.70 43.83
N MET A 15 22.91 -8.72 42.92
CA MET A 15 22.07 -7.56 43.16
C MET A 15 20.62 -8.01 43.29
N GLU A 16 20.12 -7.89 44.51
CA GLU A 16 18.76 -8.19 44.88
C GLU A 16 17.78 -7.28 44.14
N ASN A 17 16.69 -7.93 43.75
CA ASN A 17 15.55 -7.41 43.02
C ASN A 17 14.89 -6.22 43.74
N GLU A 18 15.18 -5.00 43.30
CA GLU A 18 14.32 -3.84 43.52
C GLU A 18 13.76 -3.35 42.18
N ALA A 19 12.55 -3.82 41.89
CA ALA A 19 11.50 -3.14 41.13
C ALA A 19 11.95 -2.25 39.95
N SER A 20 12.59 -2.82 38.93
CA SER A 20 12.60 -2.21 37.60
C SER A 20 11.40 -2.70 36.79
N GLN A 21 10.21 -2.26 37.20
CA GLN A 21 9.08 -2.20 36.26
C GLN A 21 9.43 -1.13 35.22
N SER A 22 10.08 -1.50 34.10
CA SER A 22 9.97 -0.83 32.77
C SER A 22 11.12 -1.16 31.79
N SER A 23 11.55 -2.42 31.63
CA SER A 23 12.54 -2.73 30.57
C SER A 23 12.21 -3.95 29.69
N GLY A 24 11.08 -4.63 29.90
CA GLY A 24 10.58 -5.65 28.97
C GLY A 24 9.72 -5.10 27.82
N LEU A 25 9.32 -3.83 27.91
CA LEU A 25 8.54 -3.14 26.88
C LEU A 25 9.43 -2.46 25.83
N ALA A 26 10.58 -1.92 26.25
CA ALA A 26 11.47 -1.17 25.37
C ALA A 26 12.17 -2.04 24.31
N LEU A 27 12.51 -3.30 24.60
CA LEU A 27 13.28 -4.12 23.66
C LEU A 27 12.47 -4.54 22.43
N LYS A 28 11.21 -4.94 22.62
CA LYS A 28 10.31 -5.30 21.50
C LYS A 28 9.97 -4.09 20.62
N GLU A 29 9.79 -2.92 21.23
CA GLU A 29 9.48 -1.67 20.51
C GLU A 29 10.65 -1.19 19.65
N THR A 30 11.89 -1.47 20.08
CA THR A 30 13.11 -1.03 19.38
C THR A 30 13.59 -2.04 18.32
N LEU A 31 13.03 -3.25 18.30
CA LEU A 31 13.45 -4.36 17.43
C LEU A 31 12.42 -4.70 16.33
N VAL A 32 11.29 -4.00 16.25
CA VAL A 32 10.39 -4.16 15.09
C VAL A 32 11.11 -3.60 13.87
N ASP A 33 11.34 -4.45 12.89
CA ASP A 33 11.74 -3.99 11.56
C ASP A 33 10.52 -3.33 10.91
N GLU A 34 10.62 -2.03 10.66
CA GLU A 34 9.59 -1.25 9.96
C GLU A 34 9.60 -1.53 8.46
N ALA A 35 10.57 -2.32 7.95
CA ALA A 35 10.59 -2.75 6.57
C ALA A 35 9.39 -3.63 6.23
N GLU A 36 8.99 -3.56 4.97
CA GLU A 36 7.98 -4.41 4.39
C GLU A 36 8.37 -5.90 4.56
N SER A 37 7.40 -6.74 4.95
CA SER A 37 7.66 -8.17 5.11
C SER A 37 8.09 -8.78 3.78
N PRO A 38 8.99 -9.80 3.77
CA PRO A 38 9.30 -10.55 2.56
C PRO A 38 8.06 -11.09 1.83
N PHE A 39 6.99 -11.41 2.57
CA PHE A 39 5.71 -11.81 2.00
C PHE A 39 5.04 -10.66 1.23
N ASP A 40 5.00 -9.48 1.83
CA ASP A 40 4.38 -8.30 1.25
C ASP A 40 5.15 -7.85 0.00
N CYS A 41 6.49 -7.88 0.01
CA CYS A 41 7.29 -7.54 -1.17
C CYS A 41 6.94 -8.43 -2.38
N VAL A 42 6.82 -9.75 -2.16
CA VAL A 42 6.46 -10.69 -3.24
C VAL A 42 5.04 -10.44 -3.74
N ALA A 43 4.09 -10.20 -2.83
CA ALA A 43 2.71 -9.87 -3.22
C ALA A 43 2.65 -8.59 -4.08
N HIS A 44 3.39 -7.54 -3.71
CA HIS A 44 3.49 -6.31 -4.51
C HIS A 44 4.11 -6.56 -5.88
N GLU A 45 5.14 -7.41 -5.96
CA GLU A 45 5.79 -7.77 -7.23
C GLU A 45 4.83 -8.53 -8.15
N GLU A 46 4.02 -9.45 -7.62
CA GLU A 46 2.99 -10.17 -8.38
C GLU A 46 1.92 -9.20 -8.94
N VAL A 47 1.46 -8.27 -8.11
CA VAL A 47 0.49 -7.23 -8.53
C VAL A 47 1.09 -6.38 -9.65
N ARG A 48 2.33 -5.91 -9.47
CA ARG A 48 3.04 -5.12 -10.47
C ARG A 48 3.17 -5.88 -11.78
N ALA A 49 3.64 -7.13 -11.74
CA ALA A 49 3.81 -7.97 -12.91
C ALA A 49 2.48 -8.15 -13.66
N ARG A 50 1.37 -8.33 -12.93
CA ARG A 50 0.03 -8.43 -13.53
C ARG A 50 -0.39 -7.13 -14.22
N VAL A 51 -0.19 -5.99 -13.58
CA VAL A 51 -0.51 -4.67 -14.16
C VAL A 51 0.30 -4.44 -15.43
N GLU A 52 1.61 -4.72 -15.40
CA GLU A 52 2.49 -4.59 -16.57
C GLU A 52 2.07 -5.52 -17.72
N GLU A 53 1.62 -6.75 -17.42
CA GLU A 53 1.10 -7.68 -18.42
C GLU A 53 -0.17 -7.16 -19.10
N GLU A 54 -1.15 -6.70 -18.32
CA GLU A 54 -2.39 -6.16 -18.89
C GLU A 54 -2.17 -4.83 -19.62
N LEU A 55 -1.26 -4.00 -19.11
CA LEU A 55 -0.86 -2.76 -19.76
C LEU A 55 -0.24 -3.03 -21.14
N ARG A 56 0.61 -4.06 -21.28
CA ARG A 56 1.15 -4.49 -22.59
C ARG A 56 0.07 -4.88 -23.59
N LYS A 57 -1.10 -5.35 -23.13
CA LYS A 57 -2.23 -5.73 -24.02
C LYS A 57 -3.10 -4.52 -24.40
N VAL A 58 -2.89 -3.34 -23.82
CA VAL A 58 -3.53 -2.09 -24.27
C VAL A 58 -2.87 -1.63 -25.58
N PRO A 59 -3.66 -1.19 -26.59
CA PRO A 59 -3.10 -0.68 -27.84
C PRO A 59 -2.08 0.44 -27.61
N GLU A 60 -0.97 0.41 -28.36
CA GLU A 60 0.20 1.27 -28.16
C GLU A 60 -0.15 2.76 -28.01
N PRO A 61 -0.99 3.38 -28.86
CA PRO A 61 -1.23 4.81 -28.76
C PRO A 61 -1.90 5.22 -27.45
N TYR A 62 -2.65 4.32 -26.82
CA TYR A 62 -3.30 4.56 -25.53
C TYR A 62 -2.37 4.19 -24.38
N ARG A 63 -1.63 3.09 -24.51
CA ARG A 63 -0.66 2.62 -23.52
C ARG A 63 0.42 3.67 -23.27
N SER A 64 1.04 4.18 -24.32
CA SER A 64 2.12 5.17 -24.21
C SER A 64 1.63 6.44 -23.52
N THR A 65 0.42 6.93 -23.84
CA THR A 65 -0.15 8.10 -23.17
C THR A 65 -0.46 7.83 -21.68
N VAL A 66 -0.94 6.63 -21.33
CA VAL A 66 -1.17 6.24 -19.93
C VAL A 66 0.14 6.16 -19.15
N ILE A 67 1.19 5.54 -19.71
CA ILE A 67 2.51 5.42 -19.06
C ILE A 67 3.09 6.81 -18.75
N LEU A 68 3.15 7.68 -19.76
CA LEU A 68 3.72 9.02 -19.58
C LEU A 68 2.96 9.83 -18.54
N ARG A 69 1.64 9.62 -18.42
CA ARG A 69 0.83 10.36 -17.46
C ARG A 69 0.86 9.79 -16.04
N ASP A 70 0.64 8.48 -15.91
CA ASP A 70 0.33 7.84 -14.63
C ASP A 70 1.58 7.24 -13.97
N LEU A 71 2.65 7.01 -14.73
CA LEU A 71 3.92 6.47 -14.21
C LEU A 71 5.04 7.52 -14.25
N GLU A 72 5.16 8.28 -15.35
CA GLU A 72 6.19 9.32 -15.50
C GLU A 72 5.72 10.71 -15.02
N GLU A 73 4.48 10.81 -14.53
CA GLU A 73 3.86 12.01 -13.96
C GLU A 73 3.89 13.27 -14.86
N MET A 74 4.02 13.10 -16.18
CA MET A 74 4.10 14.23 -17.12
C MET A 74 2.77 15.00 -17.21
N SER A 75 2.89 16.30 -17.47
CA SER A 75 1.75 17.17 -17.79
C SER A 75 1.13 16.80 -19.14
N TYR A 76 -0.11 17.23 -19.39
CA TYR A 76 -0.77 16.94 -20.67
C TYR A 76 -0.09 17.66 -21.83
N GLU A 77 0.48 18.83 -21.54
CA GLU A 77 1.25 19.67 -22.45
C GLU A 77 2.55 18.97 -22.85
N GLU A 78 3.34 18.48 -21.90
CA GLU A 78 4.58 17.73 -22.19
C GLU A 78 4.31 16.45 -22.98
N ILE A 79 3.21 15.73 -22.66
CA ILE A 79 2.81 14.54 -23.42
C ILE A 79 2.42 14.90 -24.86
N ALA A 80 1.72 16.02 -25.05
CA ALA A 80 1.34 16.51 -26.37
C ALA A 80 2.58 16.85 -27.21
N GLU A 81 3.57 17.48 -26.59
CA GLU A 81 4.85 17.81 -27.22
C GLU A 81 5.66 16.56 -27.58
N VAL A 82 5.87 15.64 -26.62
CA VAL A 82 6.68 14.41 -26.84
C VAL A 82 6.07 13.47 -27.87
N LEU A 83 4.74 13.37 -27.93
CA LEU A 83 4.05 12.50 -28.87
C LEU A 83 3.63 13.20 -30.17
N GLU A 84 3.91 14.50 -30.31
CA GLU A 84 3.53 15.33 -31.47
C GLU A 84 2.03 15.25 -31.80
N ILE A 85 1.18 15.35 -30.79
CA ILE A 85 -0.29 15.28 -30.93
C ILE A 85 -0.98 16.45 -30.22
N SER A 86 -2.25 16.71 -30.54
CA SER A 86 -3.01 17.76 -29.87
C SER A 86 -3.33 17.40 -28.40
N LEU A 87 -3.47 18.41 -27.53
CA LEU A 87 -3.93 18.26 -26.15
C LEU A 87 -5.28 17.52 -26.06
N GLY A 88 -6.18 17.76 -27.02
CA GLY A 88 -7.46 17.04 -27.12
C GLY A 88 -7.28 15.56 -27.42
N THR A 89 -6.30 15.22 -28.27
CA THR A 89 -5.91 13.82 -28.55
C THR A 89 -5.34 13.16 -27.31
N VAL A 90 -4.47 13.84 -26.54
CA VAL A 90 -3.94 13.33 -25.26
C VAL A 90 -5.08 12.96 -24.32
N LYS A 91 -6.01 13.88 -24.06
CA LYS A 91 -7.18 13.65 -23.19
C LYS A 91 -8.00 12.44 -23.65
N SER A 92 -8.34 12.38 -24.94
CA SER A 92 -9.12 11.25 -25.47
C SER A 92 -8.38 9.91 -25.42
N ARG A 93 -7.06 9.90 -25.64
CA ARG A 93 -6.21 8.70 -25.51
C ARG A 93 -6.12 8.23 -24.06
N LEU A 94 -5.98 9.15 -23.11
CA LEU A 94 -5.96 8.83 -21.67
C LEU A 94 -7.27 8.18 -21.22
N THR A 95 -8.41 8.77 -21.56
CA THR A 95 -9.72 8.20 -21.20
C THR A 95 -9.86 6.79 -21.75
N ARG A 96 -9.57 6.59 -23.05
CA ARG A 96 -9.67 5.26 -23.69
C ARG A 96 -8.65 4.27 -23.14
N GLY A 97 -7.44 4.71 -22.83
CA GLY A 97 -6.38 3.89 -22.26
C GLY A 97 -6.74 3.41 -20.86
N ARG A 98 -7.18 4.31 -19.98
CA ARG A 98 -7.65 3.97 -18.62
C ARG A 98 -8.85 3.05 -18.65
N GLU A 99 -9.81 3.28 -19.53
CA GLU A 99 -10.97 2.39 -19.69
C GLU A 99 -10.56 1.00 -20.20
N ALA A 100 -9.65 0.93 -21.17
CA ALA A 100 -9.14 -0.35 -21.67
C ALA A 100 -8.39 -1.12 -20.58
N LEU A 101 -7.54 -0.44 -19.80
CA LEU A 101 -6.81 -1.04 -18.69
C LEU A 101 -7.76 -1.48 -17.56
N ARG A 102 -8.73 -0.65 -17.19
CA ARG A 102 -9.75 -0.99 -16.19
C ARG A 102 -10.54 -2.24 -16.57
N ARG A 103 -10.99 -2.35 -17.83
CA ARG A 103 -11.71 -3.54 -18.30
C ARG A 103 -10.86 -4.81 -18.15
N ARG A 104 -9.58 -4.72 -18.47
CA ARG A 104 -8.61 -5.81 -18.35
C ARG A 104 -8.35 -6.24 -16.91
N LEU A 105 -8.18 -5.26 -16.00
CA LEU A 105 -7.89 -5.53 -14.60
C LEU A 105 -9.12 -5.82 -13.74
N SER A 106 -10.33 -5.58 -14.25
CA SER A 106 -11.58 -5.69 -13.46
C SER A 106 -11.79 -7.05 -12.79
N GLY A 107 -11.47 -8.16 -13.47
CA GLY A 107 -11.54 -9.50 -12.90
C GLY A 107 -10.52 -9.71 -11.79
N TYR A 108 -9.28 -9.27 -12.02
CA TYR A 108 -8.19 -9.40 -11.06
C TYR A 108 -8.41 -8.55 -9.79
N ILE A 109 -8.85 -7.30 -9.95
CA ILE A 109 -9.16 -6.42 -8.81
C ILE A 109 -10.32 -6.96 -7.98
N ARG A 110 -11.32 -7.60 -8.59
CA ARG A 110 -12.41 -8.24 -7.84
C ARG A 110 -11.93 -9.39 -6.96
N GLU A 111 -10.93 -10.12 -7.44
CA GLU A 111 -10.36 -11.28 -6.75
C GLU A 111 -9.39 -10.86 -5.64
N VAL A 112 -8.44 -9.96 -5.94
CA VAL A 112 -7.30 -9.64 -5.05
C VAL A 112 -7.45 -8.27 -4.37
N GLY A 113 -8.35 -7.42 -4.87
CA GLY A 113 -8.55 -6.05 -4.35
C GLY A 113 -8.85 -5.96 -2.85
N PRO A 114 -9.70 -6.84 -2.26
CA PRO A 114 -9.95 -6.83 -0.81
C PRO A 114 -8.69 -7.09 0.02
N GLU A 115 -7.79 -7.95 -0.45
CA GLU A 115 -6.54 -8.30 0.24
C GLU A 115 -5.49 -7.19 0.13
N LEU A 116 -5.53 -6.42 -0.95
CA LEU A 116 -4.63 -5.28 -1.21
C LEU A 116 -5.17 -3.94 -0.70
N GLY A 117 -6.33 -3.92 -0.03
CA GLY A 117 -7.00 -2.68 0.39
C GLY A 117 -7.50 -1.82 -0.79
N LEU A 118 -7.57 -2.38 -1.99
CA LEU A 118 -8.05 -1.74 -3.22
C LEU A 118 -9.57 -1.99 -3.38
N LEU A 119 -10.37 -1.61 -2.38
CA LEU A 119 -11.83 -1.70 -2.48
C LEU A 119 -12.40 -0.58 -3.35
N SER A 120 -13.45 -0.90 -4.09
CA SER A 120 -14.22 0.08 -4.86
C SER A 120 -14.96 1.01 -3.88
N PRO A 121 -14.94 2.34 -4.07
CA PRO A 121 -15.70 3.28 -3.22
C PRO A 121 -17.23 3.00 -3.23
N ASP A 122 -17.70 2.25 -4.22
CA ASP A 122 -19.10 1.83 -4.42
C ASP A 122 -19.61 0.81 -3.37
N GLU A 123 -18.74 0.24 -2.52
CA GLU A 123 -19.17 -0.71 -1.47
C GLU A 123 -19.32 -0.06 -0.09
N SER A 124 -18.95 1.22 0.05
CA SER A 124 -18.91 1.89 1.36
C SER A 124 -20.22 2.55 1.78
N GLU A 125 -21.20 2.74 0.88
CA GLU A 125 -22.40 3.55 1.18
C GLU A 125 -23.75 2.83 0.98
N GLU A 126 -23.91 1.85 0.07
CA GLU A 126 -25.19 1.14 -0.14
C GLU A 126 -25.62 0.24 1.04
N GLY A 127 -24.71 -0.17 1.93
CA GLY A 127 -25.02 -1.05 3.07
C GLY A 127 -25.64 -0.36 4.29
N ARG A 128 -25.58 0.98 4.37
CA ARG A 128 -26.04 1.74 5.56
C ARG A 128 -27.50 2.20 5.48
N ILE A 129 -28.05 2.30 4.26
CA ILE A 129 -29.39 2.87 4.02
C ILE A 129 -30.50 1.79 4.01
N ALA A 130 -30.16 0.53 3.75
CA ALA A 130 -31.15 -0.56 3.63
C ALA A 130 -31.63 -1.16 4.97
N ARG A 131 -31.06 -0.75 6.13
CA ARG A 131 -31.49 -1.23 7.47
C ARG A 131 -32.28 -0.22 8.29
N ALA A 132 -32.56 0.98 7.76
CA ALA A 132 -33.28 2.03 8.47
C ALA A 132 -34.77 2.15 8.09
N GLY A 133 -35.30 1.24 7.25
CA GLY A 133 -36.60 1.40 6.61
C GLY A 133 -37.62 0.28 6.83
N ASP A 134 -37.48 -0.56 7.86
CA ASP A 134 -38.50 -1.56 8.21
C ASP A 134 -38.83 -1.47 9.70
N GLY A 135 -39.73 -0.55 10.06
CA GLY A 135 -40.04 -0.27 11.45
C GLY A 135 -40.96 0.91 11.68
N LEU A 136 -42.05 1.06 10.92
CA LEU A 136 -43.23 1.80 11.40
C LEU A 136 -44.44 1.49 10.52
N GLU A 137 -45.40 0.71 11.05
CA GLU A 137 -46.85 0.95 10.95
C GLU A 137 -47.62 -0.31 11.42
N VAL A 138 -47.94 -0.37 12.71
CA VAL A 138 -49.14 -1.05 13.21
C VAL A 138 -49.87 -0.10 14.16
N ALA A 139 -50.78 0.68 13.58
CA ALA A 139 -51.83 1.37 14.31
C ALA A 139 -53.15 1.10 13.60
N SER A 140 -53.94 0.18 14.16
CA SER A 140 -55.40 0.10 14.06
C SER A 140 -55.91 -0.80 15.18
#